data_AF-A0A443S781-F1
#
_entry.id   AF-A0A443S781-F1
#
_cell.length_a   1.000
_cell.length_b   1.000
_cell.length_c   1.000
_cell.angle_alpha   90.00
_cell.angle_beta   90.00
_cell.angle_gamma   90.00
#
_symmetry.space_group_name_H-M   'P 1'
#
loop_
_entity.id
_entity.type
_entity.pdbx_description
1 polymer ?
#
loop_
_entity_poly.entity_id
_entity_poly.type
_entity_poly.pdbx_seq_one_letter_code
_entity_poly.pdbx_strand_id
1 'polypeptide(L)'
;SFPVNLMLAKNWRHYSYSAKQELFDTFGRKHDYLRVSITEKCNLRCKTQTCTYCMPEQGVQLSPTSLNAVNISLDTLIPAKFELITRRKGWHLVFDGIKTALDTGFDDGVKVNCVVTRGVNDDELQNFVALTQHLPLDVRFIEYMPFDGNKWNSKKMVSHLEMLSIIREKYANLEREKSDNYNDTSKPYRVPGFKGRIGFITSMSNNFCGTCNRLRITADGNLKVGSQSMPINTFNTYRVALHVQTVRRSFCTKHSKQQFTHINSQTGNAEMVDVSGKRVTKRTAVAEARVLLGSTVCQLIQANQITKGDVFSISKIAGIMAAKETCYLIPLCHQIALNNIQMDIKLDKINFEAIVTATATSESTTGVEMEALTAVSVAALTVYDMCKAVNKAIVIKQVKLISKTGGKSDFKET
;
A
#
# COMPACT_ATOMS: atom_id res chain seq x y z
N SER A 1 -38.89 -1.26 20.50
CA SER A 1 -39.46 -1.58 19.18
C SER A 1 -39.92 -0.28 18.52
N PHE A 2 -39.12 0.27 17.62
CA PHE A 2 -39.50 1.41 16.78
C PHE A 2 -39.17 1.06 15.32
N PRO A 3 -40.17 1.08 14.41
CA PRO A 3 -39.99 0.67 13.03
C PRO A 3 -39.41 1.83 12.22
N VAL A 4 -38.38 1.56 11.42
CA VAL A 4 -37.87 2.51 10.42
C VAL A 4 -38.55 2.19 9.09
N ASN A 5 -39.53 3.01 8.74
CA ASN A 5 -40.13 3.05 7.41
C ASN A 5 -39.10 3.60 6.41
N LEU A 6 -38.65 2.77 5.47
CA LEU A 6 -37.90 3.21 4.30
C LEU A 6 -38.86 3.94 3.35
N MET A 7 -38.85 5.28 3.38
CA MET A 7 -39.39 6.07 2.27
C MET A 7 -38.46 5.91 1.05
N LEU A 8 -39.01 5.29 0.02
CA LEU A 8 -38.43 5.18 -1.31
C LEU A 8 -38.16 6.58 -1.90
N ALA A 9 -36.89 6.96 -1.97
CA ALA A 9 -36.44 8.11 -2.74
C ALA A 9 -36.59 7.81 -4.24
N LYS A 10 -37.80 8.04 -4.77
CA LYS A 10 -38.07 8.22 -6.20
C LYS A 10 -37.38 9.51 -6.66
N ASN A 11 -36.14 9.41 -7.15
CA ASN A 11 -35.51 10.31 -8.12
C ASN A 11 -34.06 9.88 -8.43
N TRP A 12 -33.87 8.62 -8.79
CA TRP A 12 -32.66 8.20 -9.49
C TRP A 12 -32.81 8.65 -10.95
N ARG A 13 -32.11 9.72 -11.34
CA ARG A 13 -31.88 9.99 -12.76
C ARG A 13 -31.12 8.78 -13.32
N HIS A 14 -31.81 7.93 -14.07
CA HIS A 14 -31.18 6.95 -14.93
C HIS A 14 -30.30 7.72 -15.93
N TYR A 15 -29.00 7.81 -15.65
CA TYR A 15 -28.04 7.94 -16.73
C TYR A 15 -28.07 6.60 -17.46
N SER A 16 -28.84 6.55 -18.55
CA SER A 16 -28.67 5.52 -19.56
C SER A 16 -27.25 5.67 -20.12
N TYR A 17 -26.30 4.94 -19.56
CA TYR A 17 -24.99 4.74 -20.17
C TYR A 17 -25.21 3.89 -21.42
N SER A 18 -25.49 4.58 -22.53
CA SER A 18 -25.42 4.03 -23.86
C SER A 18 -23.95 3.83 -24.24
N ALA A 19 -23.65 2.67 -24.82
CA ALA A 19 -22.34 2.11 -25.18
C ALA A 19 -21.47 1.63 -24.01
N LYS A 20 -21.18 0.32 -23.98
CA LYS A 20 -20.06 -0.29 -23.25
C LYS A 20 -18.78 0.47 -23.66
N GLN A 21 -18.35 1.43 -22.86
CA GLN A 21 -17.04 2.03 -23.04
C GLN A 21 -15.99 1.00 -22.64
N GLU A 22 -15.36 0.40 -23.64
CA GLU A 22 -14.26 -0.53 -23.45
C GLU A 22 -13.04 0.26 -22.98
N LEU A 23 -12.42 -0.18 -21.88
CA LEU A 23 -11.28 0.50 -21.28
C LEU A 23 -10.01 0.06 -22.01
N PHE A 24 -9.32 0.99 -22.68
CA PHE A 24 -8.04 0.74 -23.36
C PHE A 24 -6.92 1.55 -22.71
N ASP A 25 -5.70 1.02 -22.69
CA ASP A 25 -4.50 1.79 -22.33
C ASP A 25 -3.85 2.48 -23.54
N THR A 26 -2.76 3.22 -23.29
CA THR A 26 -1.97 3.92 -24.32
C THR A 26 -1.27 2.98 -25.31
N PHE A 27 -1.23 1.67 -25.03
CA PHE A 27 -0.71 0.64 -25.93
C PHE A 27 -1.83 -0.07 -26.70
N GLY A 28 -3.09 0.39 -26.58
CA GLY A 28 -4.25 -0.19 -27.25
C GLY A 28 -4.72 -1.51 -26.63
N ARG A 29 -4.28 -1.84 -25.42
CA ARG A 29 -4.68 -3.08 -24.74
C ARG A 29 -6.02 -2.90 -24.04
N LYS A 30 -6.96 -3.82 -24.29
CA LYS A 30 -8.28 -3.82 -23.66
C LYS A 30 -8.21 -4.36 -22.22
N HIS A 31 -8.77 -3.62 -21.29
CA HIS A 31 -8.98 -4.01 -19.90
C HIS A 31 -10.42 -4.49 -19.73
N ASP A 32 -10.57 -5.80 -19.58
CA ASP A 32 -11.82 -6.54 -19.39
C ASP A 32 -11.92 -7.19 -18.00
N TYR A 33 -10.88 -7.03 -17.18
CA TYR A 33 -10.73 -7.69 -15.88
C TYR A 33 -10.22 -6.71 -14.81
N LEU A 34 -11.02 -6.47 -13.78
CA LEU A 34 -10.65 -5.68 -12.60
C LEU A 34 -10.51 -6.58 -11.37
N ARG A 35 -9.32 -6.64 -10.79
CA ARG A 35 -9.07 -7.34 -9.52
C ARG A 35 -8.88 -6.33 -8.40
N VAL A 36 -9.90 -6.19 -7.56
CA VAL A 36 -9.79 -5.41 -6.33
C VAL A 36 -9.06 -6.25 -5.29
N SER A 37 -7.84 -5.84 -4.94
CA SER A 37 -7.07 -6.47 -3.86
C SER A 37 -7.11 -5.56 -2.64
N ILE A 38 -8.04 -5.83 -1.71
CA ILE A 38 -8.09 -5.14 -0.42
C ILE A 38 -6.84 -5.57 0.37
N THR A 39 -5.78 -4.79 0.24
CA THR A 39 -4.54 -4.98 1.00
C THR A 39 -4.48 -3.86 2.02
N GLU A 40 -5.22 -3.99 3.12
CA GLU A 40 -5.12 -3.02 4.22
C GLU A 40 -3.68 -2.97 4.76
N LYS A 41 -3.24 -1.78 5.18
CA LYS A 41 -1.94 -1.54 5.81
C LYS A 41 -1.82 -2.33 7.13
N CYS A 42 -1.42 -3.60 7.09
CA CYS A 42 -1.05 -4.34 8.31
C CYS A 42 0.37 -3.93 8.75
N ASN A 43 0.50 -3.45 9.99
CA ASN A 43 1.76 -2.96 10.58
C ASN A 43 2.35 -3.87 11.69
N LEU A 44 1.87 -5.13 11.82
CA LEU A 44 2.44 -6.24 12.60
C LEU A 44 3.13 -5.90 13.96
N ARG A 45 2.61 -4.96 14.76
CA ARG A 45 2.88 -4.92 16.21
C ARG A 45 2.08 -6.02 16.91
N CYS A 46 2.46 -7.28 16.65
CA CYS A 46 1.86 -8.47 17.25
C CYS A 46 2.30 -8.59 18.72
N LYS A 47 1.50 -8.05 19.65
CA LYS A 47 1.60 -8.31 21.09
C LYS A 47 0.20 -8.49 21.70
N THR A 48 -0.46 -9.60 21.40
CA THR A 48 -1.37 -10.38 22.26
C THR A 48 -2.00 -11.54 21.46
N GLN A 49 -2.41 -12.58 22.17
CA GLN A 49 -2.52 -14.01 21.80
C GLN A 49 -3.49 -14.45 20.67
N THR A 50 -3.79 -13.63 19.68
CA THR A 50 -4.79 -13.99 18.64
C THR A 50 -4.49 -13.30 17.30
N CYS A 51 -3.61 -13.86 16.45
CA CYS A 51 -3.52 -13.39 15.07
C CYS A 51 -3.23 -14.49 14.04
N THR A 52 -4.30 -15.23 13.77
CA THR A 52 -4.66 -15.96 12.56
C THR A 52 -4.44 -15.09 11.32
N TYR A 53 -3.76 -15.58 10.29
CA TYR A 53 -3.46 -14.80 9.07
C TYR A 53 -4.68 -14.68 8.13
N CYS A 54 -5.76 -14.05 8.60
CA CYS A 54 -7.04 -13.85 7.88
C CYS A 54 -8.00 -15.05 7.79
N MET A 55 -8.24 -15.73 8.92
CA MET A 55 -9.56 -16.29 9.19
C MET A 55 -9.93 -16.02 10.65
N PRO A 56 -11.19 -15.69 10.99
CA PRO A 56 -11.69 -15.77 12.36
C PRO A 56 -11.41 -17.17 12.93
N GLU A 57 -11.31 -17.30 14.25
CA GLU A 57 -11.18 -18.60 14.94
C GLU A 57 -12.32 -19.57 14.59
N GLN A 58 -13.44 -19.03 14.08
CA GLN A 58 -14.65 -19.74 13.65
C GLN A 58 -14.74 -19.95 12.12
N GLY A 59 -13.71 -19.58 11.35
CA GLY A 59 -13.77 -19.53 9.88
C GLY A 59 -14.51 -18.29 9.34
N VAL A 60 -14.53 -18.11 8.02
CA VAL A 60 -15.27 -17.03 7.35
C VAL A 60 -16.54 -17.60 6.75
N GLN A 61 -17.70 -17.07 7.13
CA GLN A 61 -18.95 -17.36 6.42
C GLN A 61 -18.92 -16.63 5.07
N LEU A 62 -18.65 -17.37 4.00
CA LEU A 62 -18.53 -16.82 2.65
C LEU A 62 -19.93 -16.42 2.14
N SER A 63 -20.21 -15.12 2.14
CA SER A 63 -21.33 -14.48 1.42
C SER A 63 -20.76 -13.24 0.74
N PRO A 64 -20.98 -13.05 -0.58
CA PRO A 64 -22.25 -13.29 -1.26
C PRO A 64 -22.24 -14.51 -2.21
N THR A 65 -23.43 -14.90 -2.64
CA THR A 65 -23.77 -15.88 -3.70
C THR A 65 -23.20 -15.58 -5.10
N SER A 66 -22.17 -14.73 -5.21
CA SER A 66 -21.60 -14.24 -6.47
C SER A 66 -20.07 -14.38 -6.55
N LEU A 67 -19.45 -15.13 -5.64
CA LEU A 67 -18.03 -15.44 -5.69
C LEU A 67 -17.83 -16.67 -6.57
N ASN A 68 -17.22 -16.48 -7.73
CA ASN A 68 -17.04 -17.57 -8.70
C ASN A 68 -15.72 -18.31 -8.51
N ALA A 69 -14.70 -17.69 -7.90
CA ALA A 69 -13.36 -18.27 -7.76
C ALA A 69 -12.69 -17.90 -6.44
N VAL A 70 -11.84 -18.78 -5.92
CA VAL A 70 -10.96 -18.50 -4.78
C VAL A 70 -9.50 -18.83 -5.11
N ASN A 71 -8.58 -17.98 -4.63
CA ASN A 71 -7.14 -18.20 -4.74
C ASN A 71 -6.55 -18.28 -3.33
N ILE A 72 -5.95 -19.41 -2.98
CA ILE A 72 -5.37 -19.69 -1.68
C ILE A 72 -3.85 -19.78 -1.84
N SER A 73 -3.08 -19.14 -0.96
CA SER A 73 -1.62 -19.25 -0.96
C SER A 73 -1.19 -20.35 0.00
N LEU A 74 -0.43 -21.34 -0.51
CA LEU A 74 0.14 -22.42 0.28
C LEU A 74 1.47 -22.86 -0.35
N ASP A 75 2.57 -22.60 0.35
CA ASP A 75 3.92 -22.83 -0.19
C ASP A 75 4.50 -24.21 0.17
N THR A 76 3.85 -25.00 1.02
CA THR A 76 4.35 -26.32 1.45
C THR A 76 3.22 -27.21 1.97
N LEU A 77 3.34 -28.52 1.73
CA LEU A 77 2.43 -29.54 2.26
C LEU A 77 2.92 -30.11 3.60
N ILE A 78 4.12 -29.74 4.04
CA ILE A 78 4.71 -30.19 5.30
C ILE A 78 4.43 -29.13 6.40
N PRO A 79 3.71 -29.49 7.49
CA PRO A 79 3.37 -28.54 8.56
C PRO A 79 4.59 -27.85 9.19
N ALA A 80 5.68 -28.59 9.41
CA ALA A 80 6.91 -28.02 9.99
C ALA A 80 7.55 -26.97 9.07
N LYS A 81 7.60 -27.22 7.75
CA LYS A 81 8.09 -26.24 6.78
C LYS A 81 7.16 -25.03 6.69
N PHE A 82 5.85 -25.22 6.83
CA PHE A 82 4.88 -24.13 6.82
C PHE A 82 5.16 -23.14 7.95
N GLU A 83 5.41 -23.64 9.16
CA GLU A 83 5.78 -22.80 10.30
C GLU A 83 7.09 -22.05 10.07
N LEU A 84 8.08 -22.67 9.40
CA LEU A 84 9.34 -22.03 9.06
C LEU A 84 9.18 -20.91 8.02
N ILE A 85 8.38 -21.14 6.97
CA ILE A 85 8.13 -20.19 5.88
C ILE A 85 7.30 -19.01 6.38
N THR A 86 6.16 -19.29 7.04
CA THR A 86 5.19 -18.27 7.45
C THR A 86 5.51 -17.64 8.81
N ARG A 87 6.43 -18.24 9.58
CA ARG A 87 6.74 -17.90 10.98
C ARG A 87 5.53 -18.04 11.91
N ARG A 88 4.53 -18.84 11.53
CA ARG A 88 3.26 -19.03 12.27
C ARG A 88 2.76 -20.47 12.17
N LYS A 89 2.09 -20.92 13.22
CA LYS A 89 1.28 -22.15 13.18
C LYS A 89 -0.02 -21.91 12.42
N GLY A 90 -0.62 -22.96 11.88
CA GLY A 90 -1.91 -22.86 11.18
C GLY A 90 -2.02 -23.62 9.86
N TRP A 91 -1.10 -24.54 9.57
CA TRP A 91 -1.16 -25.35 8.35
C TRP A 91 -2.50 -26.08 8.18
N HIS A 92 -3.00 -26.70 9.25
CA HIS A 92 -4.28 -27.43 9.24
C HIS A 92 -5.46 -26.52 8.86
N LEU A 93 -5.49 -25.29 9.37
CA LEU A 93 -6.55 -24.32 9.05
C LEU A 93 -6.57 -23.94 7.57
N VAL A 94 -5.39 -23.78 6.96
CA VAL A 94 -5.28 -23.48 5.52
C VAL A 94 -5.74 -24.68 4.70
N PHE A 95 -5.31 -25.88 5.08
CA PHE A 95 -5.66 -27.10 4.35
C PHE A 95 -7.15 -27.46 4.48
N ASP A 96 -7.74 -27.29 5.66
CA ASP A 96 -9.18 -27.48 5.87
C ASP A 96 -10.00 -26.39 5.16
N GLY A 97 -9.47 -25.17 5.05
CA GLY A 97 -10.03 -24.12 4.21
C GLY A 97 -10.05 -24.49 2.73
N ILE A 98 -9.02 -25.17 2.21
CA ILE A 98 -9.01 -25.68 0.83
C ILE A 98 -10.12 -26.73 0.64
N LYS A 99 -10.27 -27.68 1.57
CA LYS A 99 -11.34 -28.68 1.51
C LYS A 99 -12.73 -28.04 1.54
N THR A 100 -12.95 -27.14 2.48
CA THR A 100 -14.21 -26.39 2.60
C THR A 100 -14.53 -25.62 1.31
N ALA A 101 -13.51 -25.01 0.69
CA ALA A 101 -13.69 -24.31 -0.58
C ALA A 101 -14.06 -25.25 -1.73
N LEU A 102 -13.50 -26.46 -1.76
CA LEU A 102 -13.88 -27.49 -2.74
C LEU A 102 -15.31 -27.96 -2.52
N ASP A 103 -15.72 -28.18 -1.27
CA ASP A 103 -17.07 -28.62 -0.91
C ASP A 103 -18.14 -27.56 -1.20
N THR A 104 -17.76 -26.28 -1.14
CA THR A 104 -18.65 -25.14 -1.46
C THR A 104 -18.97 -25.04 -2.95
N GLY A 105 -18.11 -25.56 -3.84
CA GLY A 105 -18.38 -25.66 -5.28
C GLY A 105 -18.29 -24.32 -6.04
N PHE A 106 -17.14 -23.65 -5.98
CA PHE A 106 -16.88 -22.45 -6.78
C PHE A 106 -16.89 -22.73 -8.31
N ASP A 107 -17.67 -21.96 -9.08
CA ASP A 107 -17.86 -22.13 -10.53
C ASP A 107 -16.54 -22.14 -11.35
N ASP A 108 -15.62 -21.22 -11.04
CA ASP A 108 -14.30 -21.07 -11.69
C ASP A 108 -13.18 -21.83 -10.95
N GLY A 109 -13.56 -22.68 -9.99
CA GLY A 109 -12.68 -23.59 -9.25
C GLY A 109 -11.80 -22.95 -8.16
N VAL A 110 -11.13 -23.83 -7.41
CA VAL A 110 -10.21 -23.49 -6.32
C VAL A 110 -8.76 -23.50 -6.82
N LYS A 111 -8.08 -22.36 -6.68
CA LYS A 111 -6.68 -22.17 -7.12
C LYS A 111 -5.75 -22.13 -5.91
N VAL A 112 -4.64 -22.87 -5.97
CA VAL A 112 -3.60 -22.84 -4.93
C VAL A 112 -2.33 -22.26 -5.53
N ASN A 113 -1.84 -21.14 -4.99
CA ASN A 113 -0.59 -20.51 -5.42
C ASN A 113 0.55 -20.92 -4.49
N CYS A 114 1.64 -21.43 -5.07
CA CYS A 114 2.84 -21.85 -4.36
C CYS A 114 4.06 -21.13 -4.96
N VAL A 115 4.76 -20.32 -4.16
CA VAL A 115 6.02 -19.70 -4.58
C VAL A 115 7.16 -20.68 -4.35
N VAL A 116 7.81 -21.09 -5.43
CA VAL A 116 8.85 -22.12 -5.38
C VAL A 116 10.21 -21.49 -5.14
N THR A 117 10.88 -21.94 -4.08
CA THR A 117 12.17 -21.44 -3.60
C THR A 117 13.14 -22.61 -3.46
N ARG A 118 14.31 -22.48 -4.11
CA ARG A 118 15.36 -23.51 -4.08
C ARG A 118 15.84 -23.80 -2.67
N GLY A 119 15.96 -25.09 -2.34
CA GLY A 119 16.40 -25.60 -1.04
C GLY A 119 15.39 -25.38 0.08
N VAL A 120 14.13 -25.09 -0.25
CA VAL A 120 13.07 -24.84 0.74
C VAL A 120 11.88 -25.75 0.48
N ASN A 121 11.27 -25.63 -0.71
CA ASN A 121 10.04 -26.33 -1.09
C ASN A 121 10.07 -26.86 -2.54
N ASP A 122 11.21 -26.78 -3.21
CA ASP A 122 11.43 -27.32 -4.56
C ASP A 122 11.38 -28.86 -4.59
N ASP A 123 11.64 -29.52 -3.47
CA ASP A 123 11.46 -30.96 -3.28
C ASP A 123 9.98 -31.40 -3.25
N GLU A 124 9.05 -30.47 -2.98
CA GLU A 124 7.62 -30.78 -2.83
C GLU A 124 6.81 -30.65 -4.14
N LEU A 125 7.45 -30.27 -5.26
CA LEU A 125 6.78 -30.07 -6.55
C LEU A 125 5.94 -31.29 -6.96
N GLN A 126 6.51 -32.49 -6.86
CA GLN A 126 5.82 -33.73 -7.22
C GLN A 126 4.69 -34.09 -6.23
N ASN A 127 4.79 -33.68 -4.96
CA ASN A 127 3.74 -33.89 -3.96
C ASN A 127 2.52 -33.00 -4.23
N PHE A 128 2.75 -31.75 -4.65
CA PHE A 128 1.69 -30.86 -5.11
C PHE A 128 1.00 -31.39 -6.37
N VAL A 129 1.74 -32.00 -7.31
CA VAL A 129 1.13 -32.69 -8.47
C VAL A 129 0.29 -33.88 -8.02
N ALA A 130 0.78 -34.69 -7.07
CA ALA A 130 0.01 -35.82 -6.53
C ALA A 130 -1.32 -35.36 -5.89
N LEU A 131 -1.35 -34.18 -5.27
CA LEU A 131 -2.57 -33.62 -4.70
C LEU A 131 -3.68 -33.41 -5.74
N THR A 132 -3.33 -33.05 -6.98
CA THR A 132 -4.29 -32.82 -8.07
C THR A 132 -4.85 -34.11 -8.69
N GLN A 133 -4.30 -35.27 -8.30
CA GLN A 133 -4.83 -36.57 -8.73
C GLN A 133 -6.28 -36.77 -8.25
N HIS A 134 -6.52 -36.48 -6.96
CA HIS A 134 -7.79 -36.75 -6.31
C HIS A 134 -8.65 -35.50 -6.07
N LEU A 135 -8.04 -34.31 -6.08
CA LEU A 135 -8.73 -33.05 -5.84
C LEU A 135 -8.82 -32.22 -7.12
N PRO A 136 -9.98 -31.60 -7.44
CA PRO A 136 -10.14 -30.73 -8.60
C PRO A 136 -9.53 -29.33 -8.31
N LEU A 137 -8.21 -29.31 -8.07
CA LEU A 137 -7.44 -28.11 -7.76
C LEU A 137 -6.64 -27.63 -8.96
N ASP A 138 -6.51 -26.31 -9.10
CA ASP A 138 -5.56 -25.65 -10.01
C ASP A 138 -4.35 -25.16 -9.20
N VAL A 139 -3.29 -25.96 -9.15
CA VAL A 139 -2.06 -25.63 -8.40
C VAL A 139 -1.10 -24.85 -9.27
N ARG A 140 -0.79 -23.62 -8.88
CA ARG A 140 0.03 -22.68 -9.65
C ARG A 140 1.37 -22.45 -8.98
N PHE A 141 2.42 -22.93 -9.62
CA PHE A 141 3.80 -22.69 -9.22
C PHE A 141 4.27 -21.33 -9.74
N ILE A 142 4.75 -20.49 -8.83
CA ILE A 142 5.22 -19.14 -9.10
C ILE A 142 6.73 -19.12 -8.93
N GLU A 143 7.44 -18.62 -9.95
CA GLU A 143 8.87 -18.38 -9.84
C GLU A 143 9.17 -17.34 -8.76
N TYR A 144 10.08 -17.67 -7.85
CA TYR A 144 10.58 -16.71 -6.87
C TYR A 144 11.18 -15.49 -7.57
N MET A 145 10.63 -14.32 -7.26
CA MET A 145 11.14 -13.05 -7.78
C MET A 145 12.15 -12.45 -6.81
N PRO A 146 13.41 -12.22 -7.20
CA PRO A 146 14.32 -11.38 -6.43
C PRO A 146 13.84 -9.92 -6.45
N PHE A 147 13.77 -9.28 -5.29
CA PHE A 147 13.46 -7.86 -5.14
C PHE A 147 14.22 -7.29 -3.94
N ASP A 148 14.31 -5.97 -3.79
CA ASP A 148 15.14 -5.32 -2.77
C ASP A 148 14.88 -5.84 -1.35
N GLY A 149 13.61 -6.11 -1.02
CA GLY A 149 13.20 -6.68 0.27
C GLY A 149 13.69 -8.10 0.55
N ASN A 150 14.24 -8.82 -0.43
CA ASN A 150 14.81 -10.16 -0.28
C ASN A 150 16.31 -10.25 -0.60
N LYS A 151 17.01 -9.11 -0.61
CA LYS A 151 18.45 -8.98 -0.92
C LYS A 151 18.83 -9.53 -2.30
N TRP A 152 17.90 -9.48 -3.26
CA TRP A 152 18.14 -9.87 -4.65
C TRP A 152 18.82 -11.24 -4.81
N ASN A 153 18.31 -12.26 -4.13
CA ASN A 153 18.95 -13.58 -4.14
C ASN A 153 18.44 -14.45 -5.30
N SER A 154 19.10 -14.33 -6.47
CA SER A 154 18.79 -15.14 -7.65
C SER A 154 19.08 -16.63 -7.49
N LYS A 155 19.98 -17.02 -6.56
CA LYS A 155 20.30 -18.44 -6.31
C LYS A 155 19.10 -19.22 -5.76
N LYS A 156 18.11 -18.53 -5.20
CA LYS A 156 16.86 -19.12 -4.70
C LYS A 156 15.82 -19.35 -5.80
N MET A 157 16.02 -18.81 -6.99
CA MET A 157 15.11 -18.97 -8.09
C MET A 157 15.19 -20.39 -8.66
N VAL A 158 14.02 -20.97 -8.93
CA VAL A 158 13.85 -22.19 -9.72
C VAL A 158 13.03 -21.80 -10.94
N SER A 159 13.57 -22.04 -12.14
CA SER A 159 12.89 -21.65 -13.38
C SER A 159 11.74 -22.61 -13.73
N HIS A 160 10.77 -22.17 -14.52
CA HIS A 160 9.68 -23.06 -14.94
C HIS A 160 10.14 -24.29 -15.72
N LEU A 161 11.21 -24.19 -16.52
CA LEU A 161 11.75 -25.33 -17.24
C LEU A 161 12.35 -26.36 -16.29
N GLU A 162 13.02 -25.89 -15.24
CA GLU A 162 13.58 -26.73 -14.19
C GLU A 162 12.49 -27.36 -13.32
N MET A 163 11.46 -26.61 -12.92
CA MET A 163 10.30 -27.17 -12.23
C MET A 163 9.61 -28.23 -13.10
N LEU A 164 9.48 -27.97 -14.40
CA LEU A 164 8.89 -28.91 -15.36
C LEU A 164 9.74 -30.18 -15.51
N SER A 165 11.08 -30.08 -15.53
CA SER A 165 11.94 -31.27 -15.60
C SER A 165 11.79 -32.13 -14.36
N ILE A 166 11.83 -31.53 -13.16
CA ILE A 166 11.66 -32.24 -11.88
C ILE A 166 10.30 -32.97 -11.84
N ILE A 167 9.23 -32.33 -12.32
CA ILE A 167 7.90 -32.96 -12.34
C ILE A 167 7.84 -34.11 -13.34
N ARG A 168 8.47 -33.96 -14.51
CA ARG A 168 8.47 -34.97 -15.57
C ARG A 168 9.26 -36.23 -15.24
N GLU A 169 10.20 -36.17 -14.30
CA GLU A 169 10.88 -37.37 -13.79
C GLU A 169 9.90 -38.43 -13.27
N LYS A 170 8.80 -37.99 -12.65
CA LYS A 170 7.75 -38.88 -12.14
C LYS A 170 6.49 -38.91 -13.03
N TYR A 171 6.14 -37.79 -13.64
CA TYR A 171 4.93 -37.64 -14.46
C TYR A 171 5.31 -37.32 -15.91
N ALA A 172 5.90 -38.29 -16.60
CA ALA A 172 6.40 -38.12 -17.97
C ALA A 172 5.29 -37.76 -18.99
N ASN A 173 4.05 -38.18 -18.71
CA ASN A 173 2.85 -37.89 -19.51
C ASN A 173 2.22 -36.51 -19.21
N LEU A 174 2.93 -35.60 -18.54
CA LEU A 174 2.42 -34.24 -18.29
C LEU A 174 2.33 -33.45 -19.60
N GLU A 175 1.11 -33.10 -19.99
CA GLU A 175 0.78 -32.41 -21.22
C GLU A 175 0.46 -30.94 -20.97
N ARG A 176 0.81 -30.08 -21.94
CA ARG A 176 0.48 -28.65 -21.88
C ARG A 176 -0.95 -28.44 -22.39
N GLU A 177 -1.79 -27.77 -21.61
CA GLU A 177 -3.11 -27.33 -22.07
C GLU A 177 -2.98 -26.02 -22.86
N LYS A 178 -3.87 -25.81 -23.84
CA LYS A 178 -3.98 -24.52 -24.51
C LYS A 178 -4.60 -23.52 -23.53
N SER A 179 -4.01 -22.33 -23.43
CA SER A 179 -4.64 -21.21 -22.71
C SER A 179 -5.59 -20.50 -23.67
N ASP A 180 -6.83 -20.32 -23.28
CA ASP A 180 -7.85 -19.70 -24.13
C ASP A 180 -7.67 -18.18 -24.26
N ASN A 181 -7.02 -17.54 -23.26
CA ASN A 181 -6.84 -16.09 -23.25
C ASN A 181 -5.40 -15.67 -23.56
N TYR A 182 -5.26 -14.65 -24.41
CA TYR A 182 -3.98 -14.04 -24.77
C TYR A 182 -3.24 -13.41 -23.56
N ASN A 183 -4.00 -12.93 -22.56
CA ASN A 183 -3.47 -12.27 -21.38
C ASN A 183 -3.22 -13.24 -20.20
N ASP A 184 -3.38 -14.55 -20.40
CA ASP A 184 -3.20 -15.53 -19.33
C ASP A 184 -1.74 -15.60 -18.89
N THR A 185 -1.53 -15.36 -17.61
CA THR A 185 -0.19 -15.31 -17.02
C THR A 185 0.32 -16.67 -16.55
N SER A 186 -0.58 -17.65 -16.44
CA SER A 186 -0.26 -19.02 -16.05
C SER A 186 -0.23 -19.91 -17.29
N LYS A 187 0.75 -20.79 -17.39
CA LYS A 187 0.84 -21.80 -18.45
C LYS A 187 0.29 -23.11 -17.88
N PRO A 188 -0.93 -23.53 -18.25
CA PRO A 188 -1.57 -24.72 -17.68
C PRO A 188 -0.99 -26.02 -18.25
N TYR A 189 -0.88 -27.03 -17.38
CA TYR A 189 -0.48 -28.40 -17.69
C TYR A 189 -1.35 -29.38 -16.93
N ARG A 190 -1.56 -30.56 -17.51
CA ARG A 190 -2.38 -31.61 -16.90
C ARG A 190 -1.73 -32.97 -17.09
N VAL A 191 -1.83 -33.80 -16.05
CA VAL A 191 -1.52 -35.23 -16.15
C VAL A 191 -2.80 -35.94 -16.56
N PRO A 192 -2.82 -36.71 -17.67
CA PRO A 192 -3.98 -37.49 -18.08
C PRO A 192 -4.51 -38.36 -16.92
N GLY A 193 -5.83 -38.30 -16.70
CA GLY A 193 -6.50 -39.03 -15.61
C GLY A 193 -6.58 -38.30 -14.26
N PHE A 194 -5.90 -37.17 -14.08
CA PHE A 194 -5.98 -36.39 -12.85
C PHE A 194 -7.20 -35.46 -12.87
N LYS A 195 -7.84 -35.28 -11.70
CA LYS A 195 -9.02 -34.41 -11.58
C LYS A 195 -8.66 -32.93 -11.69
N GLY A 196 -7.54 -32.51 -11.11
CA GLY A 196 -7.04 -31.15 -11.16
C GLY A 196 -6.00 -30.92 -12.27
N ARG A 197 -5.35 -29.77 -12.21
CA ARG A 197 -4.27 -29.36 -13.12
C ARG A 197 -3.21 -28.55 -12.38
N ILE A 198 -2.07 -28.34 -13.03
CA ILE A 198 -1.03 -27.45 -12.55
C ILE A 198 -0.81 -26.29 -13.53
N GLY A 199 -0.24 -25.19 -13.05
CA GLY A 199 0.12 -24.06 -13.87
C GLY A 199 1.46 -23.47 -13.47
N PHE A 200 2.19 -22.92 -14.44
CA PHE A 200 3.43 -22.19 -14.16
C PHE A 200 3.25 -20.70 -14.44
N ILE A 201 3.54 -19.87 -13.45
CA ILE A 201 3.60 -18.42 -13.56
C ILE A 201 5.07 -18.01 -13.70
N THR A 202 5.46 -17.69 -14.93
CA THR A 202 6.85 -17.43 -15.33
C THR A 202 7.25 -15.96 -15.08
N SER A 203 7.24 -15.55 -13.82
CA SER A 203 7.45 -14.16 -13.40
C SER A 203 8.80 -13.57 -13.83
N MET A 204 9.82 -14.40 -14.00
CA MET A 204 11.20 -13.98 -14.29
C MET A 204 11.72 -14.57 -15.60
N SER A 205 11.56 -15.88 -15.83
CA SER A 205 12.19 -16.56 -16.97
C SER A 205 11.56 -16.22 -18.32
N ASN A 206 10.24 -15.99 -18.33
CA ASN A 206 9.49 -15.65 -19.54
C ASN A 206 8.33 -14.72 -19.14
N ASN A 207 8.67 -13.45 -18.93
CA ASN A 207 7.75 -12.47 -18.36
C ASN A 207 6.56 -12.17 -19.29
N PHE A 208 5.44 -11.72 -18.70
CA PHE A 208 4.17 -11.45 -19.38
C PHE A 208 3.78 -9.96 -19.29
N CYS A 209 4.76 -9.07 -19.11
CA CYS A 209 4.49 -7.63 -18.96
C CYS A 209 3.91 -7.00 -20.24
N GLY A 210 4.28 -7.53 -21.42
CA GLY A 210 3.75 -7.06 -22.71
C GLY A 210 2.24 -7.27 -22.86
N THR A 211 1.72 -8.38 -22.33
CA THR A 211 0.30 -8.77 -22.42
C THR A 211 -0.49 -8.48 -21.14
N CYS A 212 0.13 -7.79 -20.17
CA CYS A 212 -0.52 -7.51 -18.89
C CYS A 212 -1.66 -6.50 -19.03
N ASN A 213 -2.90 -6.93 -18.74
CA ASN A 213 -4.10 -6.10 -18.69
C ASN A 213 -4.53 -5.76 -17.24
N ARG A 214 -3.65 -5.91 -16.24
CA ARG A 214 -4.02 -5.77 -14.82
C ARG A 214 -3.91 -4.34 -14.32
N LEU A 215 -5.03 -3.84 -13.78
CA LEU A 215 -5.10 -2.63 -12.97
C LEU A 215 -5.32 -3.00 -11.50
N ARG A 216 -4.59 -2.34 -10.60
CA ARG A 216 -4.69 -2.56 -9.15
C ARG A 216 -5.18 -1.30 -8.46
N ILE A 217 -6.21 -1.44 -7.64
CA ILE A 217 -6.57 -0.45 -6.62
C ILE A 217 -5.92 -0.88 -5.30
N THR A 218 -5.17 0.02 -4.67
CA THR A 218 -4.58 -0.19 -3.35
C THR A 218 -5.59 0.21 -2.25
N ALA A 219 -5.39 -0.25 -1.02
CA ALA A 219 -6.37 0.00 0.06
C ALA A 219 -6.50 1.47 0.47
N ASP A 220 -5.51 2.30 0.17
CA ASP A 220 -5.53 3.75 0.29
C ASP A 220 -6.20 4.46 -0.91
N GLY A 221 -6.79 3.70 -1.85
CA GLY A 221 -7.56 4.22 -2.98
C GLY A 221 -6.72 4.59 -4.21
N ASN A 222 -5.42 4.29 -4.23
CA ASN A 222 -4.55 4.59 -5.37
C ASN A 222 -4.65 3.53 -6.47
N LEU A 223 -4.48 3.95 -7.73
CA LEU A 223 -4.44 3.07 -8.91
C LEU A 223 -3.00 2.79 -9.35
N LYS A 224 -2.68 1.53 -9.65
CA LYS A 224 -1.37 1.07 -10.12
C LYS A 224 -1.51 0.13 -11.32
N VAL A 225 -0.61 0.23 -12.30
CA VAL A 225 -0.49 -0.76 -13.39
C VAL A 225 0.49 -1.84 -12.96
N GLY A 226 0.04 -3.09 -13.01
CA GLY A 226 0.89 -4.23 -12.67
C GLY A 226 1.32 -4.29 -11.18
N SER A 227 2.34 -5.11 -10.91
CA SER A 227 2.82 -5.39 -9.55
C SER A 227 3.92 -4.45 -9.05
N GLN A 228 4.61 -3.77 -9.96
CA GLN A 228 5.67 -2.81 -9.62
C GLN A 228 5.16 -1.38 -9.83
N SER A 229 5.67 -0.48 -8.99
CA SER A 229 5.27 0.92 -8.84
C SER A 229 5.51 1.75 -10.10
N MET A 230 4.61 1.65 -11.08
CA MET A 230 4.39 2.69 -12.07
C MET A 230 2.99 3.26 -11.83
N PRO A 231 2.87 4.45 -11.22
CA PRO A 231 1.58 5.11 -11.11
C PRO A 231 1.06 5.44 -12.52
N ILE A 232 -0.22 5.19 -12.77
CA ILE A 232 -0.87 5.82 -13.92
C ILE A 232 -1.07 7.27 -13.55
N ASN A 233 -0.62 8.16 -14.41
CA ASN A 233 -1.03 9.54 -14.39
C ASN A 233 -2.48 9.62 -14.91
N THR A 234 -3.48 9.19 -14.12
CA THR A 234 -4.90 9.41 -14.45
C THR A 234 -5.28 10.83 -14.08
N PHE A 235 -4.74 11.81 -14.84
CA PHE A 235 -5.22 13.19 -14.79
C PHE A 235 -6.51 13.40 -15.61
N ASN A 236 -7.04 12.35 -16.23
CA ASN A 236 -8.37 12.38 -16.82
C ASN A 236 -9.03 11.00 -16.68
N THR A 237 -10.35 11.02 -16.48
CA THR A 237 -11.29 9.91 -16.43
C THR A 237 -11.52 9.26 -15.05
N TYR A 238 -12.77 9.38 -14.59
CA TYR A 238 -13.42 8.75 -13.43
C TYR A 238 -13.28 9.46 -12.06
N ARG A 239 -13.89 10.65 -11.93
CA ARG A 239 -14.41 11.14 -10.64
C ARG A 239 -15.74 10.46 -10.36
N VAL A 240 -15.80 9.51 -9.42
CA VAL A 240 -17.05 9.18 -8.73
C VAL A 240 -17.22 10.23 -7.62
N ALA A 241 -18.11 11.19 -7.86
CA ALA A 241 -18.41 12.27 -6.94
C ALA A 241 -19.38 11.80 -5.85
N LEU A 242 -18.93 11.72 -4.61
CA LEU A 242 -19.79 11.75 -3.43
C LEU A 242 -19.95 13.22 -3.01
N HIS A 243 -21.10 13.80 -3.35
CA HIS A 243 -21.49 15.15 -2.98
C HIS A 243 -22.03 15.15 -1.54
N VAL A 244 -21.33 15.79 -0.61
CA VAL A 244 -21.87 16.15 0.71
C VAL A 244 -22.07 17.66 0.71
N GLN A 245 -23.31 18.11 0.55
CA GLN A 245 -23.68 19.51 0.71
C GLN A 245 -23.73 19.84 2.19
N THR A 246 -22.86 20.74 2.65
CA THR A 246 -23.03 21.40 3.97
C THR A 246 -23.35 22.86 3.74
N VAL A 247 -24.48 23.28 4.31
CA VAL A 247 -25.04 24.64 4.24
C VAL A 247 -24.09 25.64 4.90
N ARG A 248 -23.56 26.60 4.11
CA ARG A 248 -22.84 27.77 4.61
C ARG A 248 -23.83 28.90 4.90
N ARG A 249 -23.95 29.32 6.16
CA ARG A 249 -24.38 30.68 6.50
C ARG A 249 -23.13 31.55 6.62
N SER A 250 -23.02 32.50 5.70
CA SER A 250 -21.92 33.46 5.61
C SER A 250 -22.13 34.62 6.59
N PHE A 251 -21.18 34.83 7.49
CA PHE A 251 -20.81 36.16 7.96
C PHE A 251 -19.42 36.43 7.40
N CYS A 252 -19.29 37.35 6.45
CA CYS A 252 -18.01 37.78 5.91
C CYS A 252 -18.00 39.30 5.77
N THR A 253 -17.26 39.96 6.66
CA THR A 253 -16.82 41.35 6.51
C THR A 253 -15.51 41.37 5.74
N LYS A 254 -15.45 42.28 4.75
CA LYS A 254 -14.39 42.46 3.76
C LYS A 254 -13.00 42.67 4.40
N HIS A 255 -11.99 41.96 3.88
CA HIS A 255 -10.60 42.41 3.90
C HIS A 255 -9.92 42.21 2.52
N SER A 256 -8.93 43.06 2.27
CA SER A 256 -8.34 43.47 1.00
C SER A 256 -7.62 42.38 0.18
N LYS A 257 -7.67 42.54 -1.16
CA LYS A 257 -7.12 41.65 -2.19
C LYS A 257 -5.61 41.40 -2.06
N GLN A 258 -5.21 40.24 -1.56
CA GLN A 258 -3.98 39.56 -1.97
C GLN A 258 -4.35 38.53 -3.06
N GLN A 259 -3.62 38.50 -4.17
CA GLN A 259 -3.84 37.51 -5.23
C GLN A 259 -3.30 36.15 -4.78
N PHE A 260 -4.21 35.19 -4.55
CA PHE A 260 -3.84 33.82 -4.18
C PHE A 260 -3.35 33.04 -5.40
N THR A 261 -2.16 32.45 -5.33
CA THR A 261 -1.54 31.72 -6.46
C THR A 261 -2.14 30.33 -6.68
N HIS A 262 -2.73 29.71 -5.66
CA HIS A 262 -3.35 28.38 -5.73
C HIS A 262 -4.85 28.42 -6.07
N ILE A 263 -5.38 29.58 -6.43
CA ILE A 263 -6.78 29.77 -6.80
C ILE A 263 -6.81 30.40 -8.18
N ASN A 264 -7.57 29.79 -9.09
CA ASN A 264 -7.80 30.34 -10.41
C ASN A 264 -8.55 31.67 -10.27
N SER A 265 -7.96 32.74 -10.81
CA SER A 265 -8.48 34.11 -10.69
C SER A 265 -9.80 34.34 -11.44
N GLN A 266 -10.16 33.45 -12.37
CA GLN A 266 -11.37 33.52 -13.18
C GLN A 266 -12.49 32.61 -12.65
N THR A 267 -12.15 31.42 -12.14
CA THR A 267 -13.15 30.43 -11.69
C THR A 267 -13.31 30.35 -10.16
N GLY A 268 -12.35 30.87 -9.39
CA GLY A 268 -12.33 30.77 -7.93
C GLY A 268 -12.03 29.35 -7.41
N ASN A 269 -11.71 28.40 -8.30
CA ASN A 269 -11.40 27.03 -7.94
C ASN A 269 -9.92 26.86 -7.58
N ALA A 270 -9.65 25.89 -6.70
CA ALA A 270 -8.30 25.54 -6.30
C ALA A 270 -7.58 24.78 -7.44
N GLU A 271 -6.44 25.29 -7.88
CA GLU A 271 -5.64 24.72 -8.97
C GLU A 271 -4.17 24.60 -8.56
N MET A 272 -3.51 23.55 -9.05
CA MET A 272 -2.08 23.35 -8.85
C MET A 272 -1.30 24.32 -9.74
N VAL A 273 -0.30 24.99 -9.16
CA VAL A 273 0.51 25.99 -9.88
C VAL A 273 1.48 25.28 -10.82
N ASP A 274 1.46 25.57 -12.12
CA ASP A 274 2.45 25.01 -13.05
C ASP A 274 3.88 25.49 -12.71
N VAL A 275 4.79 24.53 -12.65
CA VAL A 275 6.22 24.72 -12.33
C VAL A 275 7.16 24.29 -13.46
N SER A 276 6.63 23.84 -14.60
CA SER A 276 7.38 23.31 -15.75
C SER A 276 8.42 24.29 -16.30
N GLY A 277 8.09 25.59 -16.35
CA GLY A 277 8.98 26.64 -16.85
C GLY A 277 10.04 27.15 -15.86
N LYS A 278 10.11 26.60 -14.63
CA LYS A 278 11.05 27.06 -13.59
C LYS A 278 12.37 26.28 -13.69
N ARG A 279 13.49 26.95 -13.41
CA ARG A 279 14.81 26.30 -13.36
C ARG A 279 14.90 25.37 -12.14
N VAL A 280 15.50 24.19 -12.35
CA VAL A 280 15.89 23.28 -11.28
C VAL A 280 17.07 23.91 -10.53
N THR A 281 16.92 24.07 -9.22
CA THR A 281 17.94 24.63 -8.33
C THR A 281 18.00 23.81 -7.05
N LYS A 282 19.15 23.80 -6.37
CA LYS A 282 19.25 23.24 -5.03
C LYS A 282 18.49 24.13 -4.06
N ARG A 283 17.41 23.61 -3.49
CA ARG A 283 16.52 24.29 -2.56
C ARG A 283 16.65 23.69 -1.19
N THR A 284 16.72 24.56 -0.18
CA THR A 284 16.81 24.17 1.22
C THR A 284 15.76 24.91 2.01
N ALA A 285 15.11 24.24 2.96
CA ALA A 285 14.19 24.86 3.91
C ALA A 285 14.47 24.32 5.32
N VAL A 286 14.43 25.21 6.30
CA VAL A 286 14.54 24.89 7.72
C VAL A 286 13.25 25.30 8.42
N ALA A 287 12.66 24.41 9.19
CA ALA A 287 11.48 24.67 9.99
C ALA A 287 11.70 24.28 11.45
N GLU A 288 10.96 24.92 12.36
CA GLU A 288 10.96 24.64 13.79
C GLU A 288 9.53 24.44 14.29
N ALA A 289 9.36 23.56 15.27
CA ALA A 289 8.17 23.46 16.12
C ALA A 289 8.61 23.34 17.58
N ARG A 290 7.78 23.84 18.51
CA ARG A 290 8.02 23.73 19.94
C ARG A 290 6.89 22.96 20.63
N VAL A 291 7.25 22.08 21.54
CA VAL A 291 6.30 21.28 22.31
C VAL A 291 6.51 21.57 23.79
N LEU A 292 5.56 22.26 24.41
CA LEU A 292 5.55 22.51 25.85
C LEU A 292 5.10 21.23 26.58
N LEU A 293 6.00 20.63 27.35
CA LEU A 293 5.82 19.31 27.95
C LEU A 293 5.49 19.39 29.45
N GLY A 294 6.05 20.38 30.13
CA GLY A 294 6.04 20.49 31.60
C GLY A 294 7.20 19.74 32.26
N SER A 295 7.51 20.14 33.50
CA SER A 295 8.70 19.71 34.24
C SER A 295 8.81 18.19 34.40
N THR A 296 7.72 17.52 34.79
CA THR A 296 7.68 16.08 35.00
C THR A 296 8.03 15.29 33.74
N VAL A 297 7.45 15.69 32.59
CA VAL A 297 7.71 15.01 31.31
C VAL A 297 9.16 15.24 30.86
N CYS A 298 9.68 16.46 31.01
CA CYS A 298 11.08 16.76 30.70
C CYS A 298 12.05 15.90 31.51
N GLN A 299 11.79 15.72 32.81
CA GLN A 299 12.62 14.86 33.68
C GLN A 299 12.58 13.40 33.22
N LEU A 300 11.39 12.86 32.91
CA LEU A 300 11.24 11.48 32.45
C LEU A 300 11.89 11.24 31.08
N ILE A 301 11.81 12.21 30.16
CA ILE A 301 12.51 12.11 28.87
C ILE A 301 14.02 12.11 29.09
N GLN A 302 14.54 12.99 29.95
CA GLN A 302 15.97 13.06 30.25
C GLN A 302 16.49 11.77 30.89
N ALA A 303 15.68 11.13 31.75
CA ALA A 303 15.99 9.85 32.36
C ALA A 303 15.71 8.64 31.45
N ASN A 304 15.14 8.85 30.26
CA ASN A 304 14.65 7.81 29.34
C ASN A 304 13.67 6.82 30.01
N GLN A 305 12.78 7.33 30.86
CA GLN A 305 11.82 6.55 31.66
C GLN A 305 10.38 6.61 31.12
N ILE A 306 10.19 7.09 29.88
CA ILE A 306 8.89 7.05 29.22
C ILE A 306 8.57 5.59 28.84
N THR A 307 7.42 5.09 29.28
CA THR A 307 7.00 3.68 29.11
C THR A 307 6.89 3.23 27.66
N LYS A 308 6.66 4.16 26.72
CA LYS A 308 6.57 3.89 25.29
C LYS A 308 7.95 3.77 24.60
N GLY A 309 9.04 4.06 25.30
CA GLY A 309 10.41 4.00 24.77
C GLY A 309 10.99 5.38 24.44
N ASP A 310 12.03 5.39 23.60
CA ASP A 310 12.78 6.60 23.24
C ASP A 310 11.93 7.57 22.39
N VAL A 311 11.51 8.65 23.04
CA VAL A 311 10.65 9.69 22.47
C VAL A 311 11.32 10.38 21.28
N PHE A 312 12.60 10.72 21.36
CA PHE A 312 13.26 11.55 20.35
C PHE A 312 13.61 10.74 19.11
N SER A 313 14.09 9.51 19.27
CA SER A 313 14.38 8.65 18.12
C SER A 313 13.12 8.33 17.31
N ILE A 314 12.00 8.01 17.99
CA ILE A 314 10.73 7.71 17.32
C ILE A 314 10.17 8.96 16.62
N SER A 315 10.21 10.13 17.28
CA SER A 315 9.75 11.38 16.68
C SER A 315 10.59 11.83 15.48
N LYS A 316 11.91 11.59 15.48
CA LYS A 316 12.78 11.85 14.32
C LYS A 316 12.39 10.99 13.12
N ILE A 317 12.16 9.68 13.32
CA ILE A 317 11.73 8.78 12.25
C ILE A 317 10.36 9.20 11.70
N ALA A 318 9.42 9.54 12.58
CA ALA A 318 8.10 10.01 12.17
C ALA A 318 8.17 11.29 11.33
N GLY A 319 9.01 12.26 11.70
CA GLY A 319 9.25 13.48 10.92
C GLY A 319 9.86 13.19 9.54
N ILE A 320 10.86 12.28 9.46
CA ILE A 320 11.47 11.87 8.18
C ILE A 320 10.44 11.23 7.25
N MET A 321 9.58 10.36 7.78
CA MET A 321 8.52 9.74 6.99
C MET A 321 7.50 10.78 6.52
N ALA A 322 7.07 11.67 7.41
CA ALA A 322 6.10 12.71 7.09
C ALA A 322 6.61 13.66 5.99
N ALA A 323 7.89 14.03 6.01
CA ALA A 323 8.50 14.85 4.97
C ALA A 323 8.33 14.24 3.57
N LYS A 324 8.51 12.92 3.44
CA LYS A 324 8.39 12.20 2.17
C LYS A 324 6.95 12.05 1.69
N GLU A 325 5.99 12.12 2.61
CA GLU A 325 4.56 11.98 2.34
C GLU A 325 3.83 13.33 2.22
N THR A 326 4.57 14.45 2.20
CA THR A 326 4.01 15.81 2.22
C THR A 326 2.98 16.06 1.11
N CYS A 327 3.26 15.60 -0.12
CA CYS A 327 2.35 15.77 -1.25
C CYS A 327 1.04 14.97 -1.12
N TYR A 328 1.00 13.95 -0.27
CA TYR A 328 -0.22 13.22 0.07
C TYR A 328 -1.00 13.87 1.21
N LEU A 329 -0.32 14.64 2.07
CA LEU A 329 -0.92 15.28 3.24
C LEU A 329 -1.45 16.69 2.92
N ILE A 330 -0.72 17.47 2.13
CA ILE A 330 -1.08 18.84 1.78
C ILE A 330 -1.62 18.86 0.34
N PRO A 331 -2.93 19.08 0.15
CA PRO A 331 -3.52 19.15 -1.18
C PRO A 331 -2.83 20.22 -2.03
N LEU A 332 -2.62 19.92 -3.32
CA LEU A 332 -2.01 20.82 -4.32
C LEU A 332 -0.50 21.08 -4.17
N CYS A 333 0.16 20.44 -3.19
CA CYS A 333 1.62 20.35 -3.20
C CYS A 333 2.09 19.44 -4.34
N HIS A 334 3.22 19.78 -4.94
CA HIS A 334 3.86 18.93 -5.93
C HIS A 334 4.56 17.78 -5.23
N GLN A 335 4.72 16.65 -5.91
CA GLN A 335 5.60 15.59 -5.44
C GLN A 335 7.06 16.01 -5.62
N ILE A 336 7.82 16.02 -4.53
CA ILE A 336 9.24 16.40 -4.53
C ILE A 336 10.10 15.23 -4.06
N ALA A 337 11.11 14.88 -4.85
CA ALA A 337 12.10 13.86 -4.49
C ALA A 337 13.18 14.47 -3.58
N LEU A 338 12.99 14.41 -2.26
CA LEU A 338 13.95 14.92 -1.28
C LEU A 338 15.33 14.25 -1.43
N ASN A 339 16.39 15.05 -1.57
CA ASN A 339 17.77 14.57 -1.51
C ASN A 339 18.24 14.34 -0.07
N ASN A 340 17.80 15.21 0.86
CA ASN A 340 18.15 15.08 2.27
C ASN A 340 17.02 15.61 3.17
N ILE A 341 16.83 14.97 4.33
CA ILE A 341 15.98 15.43 5.42
C ILE A 341 16.67 15.14 6.74
N GLN A 342 17.05 16.19 7.46
CA GLN A 342 17.69 16.10 8.77
C GLN A 342 16.71 16.52 9.86
N MET A 343 16.56 15.68 10.88
CA MET A 343 15.74 15.97 12.05
C MET A 343 16.61 16.12 13.31
N ASP A 344 16.44 17.23 14.02
CA ASP A 344 17.03 17.45 15.34
C ASP A 344 15.92 17.72 16.36
N ILE A 345 16.09 17.18 17.57
CA ILE A 345 15.16 17.40 18.68
C ILE A 345 15.99 17.63 19.93
N LYS A 346 15.81 18.80 20.56
CA LYS A 346 16.51 19.22 21.76
C LYS A 346 15.52 19.54 22.87
N LEU A 347 15.90 19.21 24.10
CA LEU A 347 15.12 19.55 25.28
C LEU A 347 15.61 20.88 25.86
N ASP A 348 14.76 21.88 25.87
CA ASP A 348 14.95 23.12 26.61
C ASP A 348 14.45 22.92 28.05
N LYS A 349 15.42 22.79 28.96
CA LYS A 349 15.16 22.54 30.39
C LYS A 349 14.62 23.75 31.13
N ILE A 350 14.85 24.96 30.62
CA ILE A 350 14.44 26.20 31.26
C ILE A 350 12.96 26.44 30.99
N ASN A 351 12.55 26.28 29.75
CA ASN A 351 11.15 26.49 29.32
C ASN A 351 10.29 25.22 29.40
N PHE A 352 10.89 24.07 29.72
CA PHE A 352 10.24 22.75 29.72
C PHE A 352 9.64 22.38 28.35
N GLU A 353 10.41 22.64 27.29
CA GLU A 353 9.99 22.48 25.90
C GLU A 353 10.89 21.50 25.15
N ALA A 354 10.31 20.73 24.22
CA ALA A 354 11.08 20.08 23.16
C ALA A 354 11.07 20.97 21.92
N ILE A 355 12.25 21.36 21.45
CA ILE A 355 12.47 22.12 20.22
C ILE A 355 12.77 21.11 19.12
N VAL A 356 11.91 21.05 18.11
CA VAL A 356 11.99 20.15 16.97
C VAL A 356 12.38 20.97 15.74
N THR A 357 13.50 20.63 15.11
CA THR A 357 14.01 21.31 13.92
C THR A 357 14.14 20.32 12.76
N ALA A 358 13.69 20.72 11.57
CA ALA A 358 13.84 19.94 10.35
C ALA A 358 14.52 20.76 9.26
N THR A 359 15.49 20.16 8.57
CA THR A 359 16.14 20.73 7.38
C THR A 359 15.89 19.83 6.18
N ALA A 360 15.10 20.31 5.23
CA ALA A 360 14.80 19.62 3.97
C ALA A 360 15.64 20.19 2.83
N THR A 361 16.17 19.32 1.96
CA THR A 361 16.94 19.73 0.77
C THR A 361 16.52 18.91 -0.45
N SER A 362 16.33 19.58 -1.58
CA SER A 362 16.05 18.95 -2.88
C SER A 362 16.61 19.75 -4.04
N GLU A 363 16.95 19.08 -5.13
CA GLU A 363 17.13 19.69 -6.45
C GLU A 363 15.80 19.66 -7.19
N SER A 364 15.08 20.79 -7.21
CA SER A 364 13.70 20.84 -7.73
C SER A 364 13.35 22.20 -8.33
N THR A 365 12.24 22.25 -9.07
CA THR A 365 11.67 23.47 -9.66
C THR A 365 10.76 24.24 -8.68
N THR A 366 10.38 23.61 -7.57
CA THR A 366 9.51 24.15 -6.51
C THR A 366 10.18 24.04 -5.14
N GLY A 367 9.81 24.93 -4.22
CA GLY A 367 10.35 24.99 -2.86
C GLY A 367 10.02 23.76 -2.01
N VAL A 368 10.80 23.57 -0.94
CA VAL A 368 10.70 22.43 0.01
C VAL A 368 10.24 22.85 1.42
N GLU A 369 9.56 24.01 1.51
CA GLU A 369 9.08 24.57 2.78
C GLU A 369 8.07 23.63 3.45
N MET A 370 7.19 23.04 2.64
CA MET A 370 6.11 22.19 3.12
C MET A 370 6.64 20.88 3.67
N GLU A 371 7.69 20.33 3.09
CA GLU A 371 8.35 19.11 3.57
C GLU A 371 8.98 19.35 4.94
N ALA A 372 9.67 20.49 5.14
CA ALA A 372 10.23 20.85 6.43
C ALA A 372 9.15 21.10 7.49
N LEU A 373 8.09 21.85 7.15
CA LEU A 373 6.97 22.15 8.05
C LEU A 373 6.18 20.90 8.44
N THR A 374 5.93 20.01 7.48
CA THR A 374 5.24 18.74 7.71
C THR A 374 6.06 17.82 8.60
N ALA A 375 7.38 17.77 8.39
CA ALA A 375 8.29 16.99 9.23
C ALA A 375 8.26 17.41 10.71
N VAL A 376 8.42 18.72 10.99
CA VAL A 376 8.37 19.21 12.38
C VAL A 376 6.99 19.04 13.01
N SER A 377 5.91 19.18 12.23
CA SER A 377 4.54 19.01 12.72
C SER A 377 4.26 17.58 13.18
N VAL A 378 4.62 16.59 12.35
CA VAL A 378 4.38 15.18 12.70
C VAL A 378 5.34 14.70 13.79
N ALA A 379 6.58 15.18 13.80
CA ALA A 379 7.50 14.92 14.91
C ALA A 379 6.96 15.50 16.23
N ALA A 380 6.41 16.71 16.23
CA ALA A 380 5.77 17.30 17.42
C ALA A 380 4.54 16.51 17.88
N LEU A 381 3.68 16.06 16.95
CA LEU A 381 2.55 15.18 17.26
C LEU A 381 3.01 13.83 17.84
N THR A 382 4.15 13.32 17.37
CA THR A 382 4.72 12.07 17.89
C THR A 382 5.27 12.26 19.30
N VAL A 383 5.94 13.38 19.58
CA VAL A 383 6.34 13.75 20.95
C VAL A 383 5.11 13.81 21.87
N TYR A 384 4.02 14.42 21.41
CA TYR A 384 2.75 14.45 22.14
C TYR A 384 2.23 13.03 22.41
N ASP A 385 2.11 12.17 21.38
CA ASP A 385 1.58 10.81 21.56
C ASP A 385 2.41 9.99 22.56
N MET A 386 3.73 10.13 22.49
CA MET A 386 4.67 9.43 23.37
C MET A 386 4.53 9.86 24.83
N CYS A 387 4.15 11.12 25.09
CA CYS A 387 4.14 11.71 26.43
C CYS A 387 2.74 11.93 27.04
N LYS A 388 1.66 11.86 26.24
CA LYS A 388 0.29 12.22 26.68
C LYS A 388 -0.26 11.37 27.84
N ALA A 389 0.34 10.22 28.11
CA ALA A 389 -0.02 9.37 29.25
C ALA A 389 0.46 9.97 30.59
N VAL A 390 1.56 10.73 30.57
CA VAL A 390 2.13 11.39 31.75
C VAL A 390 1.48 12.76 31.96
N ASN A 391 1.35 13.55 30.89
CA ASN A 391 0.72 14.87 30.95
C ASN A 391 -0.19 15.08 29.75
N LYS A 392 -1.45 15.42 29.98
CA LYS A 392 -2.43 15.72 28.91
C LYS A 392 -2.40 17.19 28.46
N ALA A 393 -1.83 18.08 29.26
CA ALA A 393 -1.75 19.52 29.00
C ALA A 393 -0.57 19.92 28.09
N ILE A 394 -0.03 18.98 27.30
CA ILE A 394 1.05 19.25 26.36
C ILE A 394 0.53 20.19 25.26
N VAL A 395 1.31 21.21 24.89
CA VAL A 395 0.95 22.18 23.85
C VAL A 395 1.97 22.17 22.74
N ILE A 396 1.53 21.93 21.51
CA ILE A 396 2.34 22.15 20.31
C ILE A 396 2.14 23.59 19.86
N LYS A 397 3.22 24.36 19.73
CA LYS A 397 3.20 25.76 19.36
C LYS A 397 4.34 26.11 18.41
N GLN A 398 4.22 27.28 17.78
CA GLN A 398 5.27 27.89 16.95
C GLN A 398 5.80 26.95 15.86
N VAL A 399 4.90 26.27 15.13
CA VAL A 399 5.26 25.60 13.88
C VAL A 399 5.52 26.69 12.84
N LYS A 400 6.78 26.90 12.47
CA LYS A 400 7.19 28.01 11.61
C LYS A 400 8.38 27.65 10.74
N LEU A 401 8.49 28.37 9.63
CA LEU A 401 9.65 28.32 8.75
C LEU A 401 10.73 29.24 9.32
N ILE A 402 11.94 28.73 9.52
CA ILE A 402 13.10 29.49 9.98
C ILE A 402 13.86 30.08 8.80
N SER A 403 14.04 29.31 7.73
CA SER A 403 14.70 29.82 6.52
C SER A 403 14.35 29.00 5.29
N LYS A 404 14.51 29.61 4.11
CA LYS A 404 14.56 28.90 2.83
C LYS A 404 15.54 29.59 1.87
N THR A 405 16.18 28.79 1.04
CA THR A 405 17.12 29.25 0.02
C THR A 405 16.95 28.50 -1.30
N GLY A 406 17.45 29.11 -2.38
CA GLY A 406 17.51 28.51 -3.71
C GLY A 406 16.22 28.66 -4.53
N GLY A 407 15.24 29.41 -4.02
CA GLY A 407 14.02 29.75 -4.73
C GLY A 407 14.11 31.06 -5.50
N LYS A 408 12.96 31.55 -6.00
CA LYS A 408 12.85 32.92 -6.52
C LYS A 408 12.92 33.95 -5.38
N SER A 409 12.44 33.57 -4.20
CA SER A 409 12.53 34.33 -2.98
C SER A 409 13.14 33.48 -1.89
N ASP A 410 14.19 34.00 -1.28
CA ASP A 410 14.79 33.45 -0.08
C ASP A 410 14.15 34.10 1.14
N PHE A 411 14.11 33.38 2.25
CA PHE A 411 13.60 33.90 3.52
C PHE A 411 14.48 33.42 4.66
N LYS A 412 14.67 34.28 5.65
CA LYS A 412 15.33 33.94 6.91
C LYS A 412 14.61 34.72 7.99
N GLU A 413 14.13 34.00 8.99
CA GLU A 413 13.55 34.58 10.19
C GLU A 413 14.66 35.35 10.92
N THR A 414 14.48 36.66 11.04
CA THR A 414 15.38 37.58 11.76
C THR A 414 15.07 37.62 13.24
#